data_AF-M1R5P2-F1
#
_entry.id   AF-M1R5P2-F1
#
_cell.length_a   1.000
_cell.length_b   1.000
_cell.length_c   1.000
_cell.angle_alpha   90.00
_cell.angle_beta   90.00
_cell.angle_gamma   90.00
#
_symmetry.space_group_name_H-M   'P 1'
#
loop_
_entity.id
_entity.type
_entity.pdbx_description
1 polymer ?
#
loop_
_entity_poly.entity_id
_entity_poly.type
_entity_poly.pdbx_seq_one_letter_code
_entity_poly.pdbx_strand_id
1 'polypeptide(L)'
;MKNRGYTLITTMLVMIVLFVIGAAGAMLVYYGNMTSGAMINYSKAYYNADYGLQQVAYNVINDTCNCTNNGCGISQTLPTGGTVQVITQSDANNKTCFIESIGTGETGGEVVRAITVSTGANWATLGLINGSISTSGTATINGCDYVDQCEATGLLEGMHNIPITMTGAGKLSTCQNNPDLNSPGIRGNPYIRKTTYTDIAQMITNFNSFSQLQNYILTEVANYFGTTTNGSSINAPTQNNSCYCSGSATVNGSTIYCGSQPLSNNCSIYYIGGNLDVNFTSYANSGNFGSNQLIYTNGNINITLNGSAYINGGLLYTPNTLNLVVNGSSQIGQQSPITFIANNGSITITGSSNIKSLIMINNLTNIGTGSSSINGALYANTVSASNGISLSGSSSINFNYPVLSQIASNYPNLFKPVNCYGNGTQQSMLNAVTLY
;
A
#
# COMPACT_ATOMS: atom_id res chain seq x y z
N MET A 1 15.52 -2.02 98.95
CA MET A 1 15.50 -3.14 97.96
C MET A 1 14.49 -2.94 96.82
N LYS A 2 13.35 -2.24 97.00
CA LYS A 2 12.35 -1.96 95.94
C LYS A 2 12.88 -1.23 94.68
N ASN A 3 13.80 -0.28 94.81
CA ASN A 3 14.28 0.51 93.66
C ASN A 3 15.23 -0.24 92.72
N ARG A 4 15.95 -1.28 93.19
CA ARG A 4 16.91 -2.01 92.34
C ARG A 4 16.24 -3.00 91.38
N GLY A 5 15.09 -3.58 91.76
CA GLY A 5 14.31 -4.45 90.88
C GLY A 5 13.63 -3.69 89.74
N TYR A 6 13.15 -2.46 90.01
CA TYR A 6 12.54 -1.61 88.99
C TYR A 6 13.54 -1.18 87.91
N THR A 7 14.77 -0.83 88.30
CA THR A 7 15.85 -0.47 87.36
C THR A 7 16.24 -1.64 86.47
N LEU A 8 16.27 -2.87 87.00
CA LEU A 8 16.66 -4.06 86.23
C LEU A 8 15.57 -4.48 85.21
N ILE A 9 14.30 -4.38 85.60
CA ILE A 9 13.17 -4.67 84.70
C ILE A 9 13.10 -3.63 83.59
N THR A 10 13.27 -2.34 83.92
CA THR A 10 13.25 -1.27 82.91
C THR A 10 14.44 -1.35 81.95
N THR A 11 15.65 -1.69 82.42
CA THR A 11 16.80 -1.89 81.51
C THR A 11 16.65 -3.12 80.61
N MET A 12 16.09 -4.24 81.10
CA MET A 12 15.75 -5.37 80.25
C MET A 12 14.70 -5.01 79.19
N LEU A 13 13.65 -4.28 79.57
CA LEU A 13 12.62 -3.84 78.63
C LEU A 13 13.19 -2.93 77.53
N VAL A 14 14.05 -1.98 77.90
CA VAL A 14 14.73 -1.10 76.94
C VAL A 14 15.65 -1.89 76.01
N MET A 15 16.40 -2.86 76.53
CA MET A 15 17.27 -3.73 75.72
C MET A 15 16.47 -4.58 74.71
N ILE A 16 15.32 -5.14 75.13
CA ILE A 16 14.43 -5.90 74.25
C ILE A 16 13.87 -4.99 73.15
N VAL A 17 13.41 -3.79 73.49
CA VAL A 17 12.90 -2.82 72.51
C VAL A 17 13.97 -2.41 71.51
N LEU A 18 15.19 -2.13 71.97
CA LEU A 18 16.32 -1.79 71.08
C LEU A 18 16.70 -2.96 70.16
N PHE A 19 16.65 -4.20 70.65
CA PHE A 19 16.91 -5.40 69.85
C PHE A 19 15.86 -5.59 68.75
N VAL A 20 14.57 -5.42 69.08
CA VAL A 20 13.47 -5.54 68.11
C VAL A 20 13.56 -4.43 67.04
N ILE A 21 13.87 -3.20 67.43
CA ILE A 21 14.06 -2.09 66.48
C ILE A 21 15.26 -2.35 65.56
N GLY A 22 16.38 -2.86 66.09
CA GLY A 22 17.57 -3.22 65.30
C GLY A 22 17.29 -4.32 64.28
N ALA A 23 16.57 -5.38 64.67
CA ALA A 23 16.19 -6.46 63.78
C ALA A 23 15.20 -6.00 62.68
N ALA A 24 14.21 -5.17 63.05
CA ALA A 24 13.26 -4.60 62.09
C ALA A 24 13.94 -3.67 61.07
N GLY A 25 14.88 -2.83 61.52
CA GLY A 25 15.65 -1.94 60.65
C GLY A 25 16.52 -2.70 59.65
N ALA A 26 17.20 -3.76 60.10
CA ALA A 26 18.00 -4.62 59.22
C ALA A 26 17.15 -5.33 58.16
N MET A 27 15.97 -5.84 58.54
CA MET A 27 15.04 -6.47 57.59
C MET A 27 14.49 -5.45 56.57
N LEU A 28 14.12 -4.24 56.99
CA LEU A 28 13.65 -3.18 56.09
C LEU A 28 14.68 -2.80 55.03
N VAL A 29 15.95 -2.65 55.42
CA VAL A 29 17.05 -2.35 54.48
C VAL A 29 17.31 -3.54 53.55
N TYR A 30 17.24 -4.77 54.05
CA TYR A 30 17.41 -5.98 53.25
C TYR A 30 16.32 -6.13 52.19
N TYR A 31 15.04 -6.01 52.59
CA TYR A 31 13.91 -6.06 51.65
C TYR A 31 13.90 -4.87 50.68
N GLY A 32 14.29 -3.66 51.12
CA GLY A 32 14.37 -2.48 50.26
C GLY A 32 15.48 -2.58 49.19
N ASN A 33 16.62 -3.18 49.52
CA ASN A 33 17.71 -3.41 48.56
C ASN A 33 17.37 -4.50 47.55
N MET A 34 16.65 -5.55 47.98
CA MET A 34 16.19 -6.62 47.09
C MET A 34 15.17 -6.12 46.06
N THR A 35 14.19 -5.31 46.49
CA THR A 35 13.17 -4.77 45.59
C THR A 35 13.74 -3.74 44.62
N SER A 36 14.64 -2.86 45.08
CA SER A 36 15.29 -1.85 44.23
C SER A 36 16.22 -2.49 43.20
N GLY A 37 17.03 -3.48 43.60
CA GLY A 37 17.93 -4.20 42.70
C GLY A 37 17.18 -4.99 41.63
N ALA A 38 16.11 -5.70 42.02
CA ALA A 38 15.25 -6.43 41.09
C ALA A 38 14.54 -5.48 40.09
N MET A 39 14.06 -4.32 40.56
CA MET A 39 13.39 -3.34 39.70
C MET A 39 14.34 -2.68 38.69
N ILE A 40 15.59 -2.41 39.09
CA ILE A 40 16.64 -1.89 38.18
C ILE A 40 17.00 -2.94 37.12
N ASN A 41 17.16 -4.21 37.50
CA ASN A 41 17.42 -5.30 36.55
C ASN A 41 16.26 -5.47 35.57
N TYR A 42 15.02 -5.45 36.05
CA TYR A 42 13.84 -5.58 35.20
C TYR A 42 13.72 -4.41 34.21
N SER A 43 13.97 -3.18 34.68
CA SER A 43 13.99 -1.99 33.81
C SER A 43 15.07 -2.09 32.72
N LYS A 44 16.26 -2.60 33.07
CA LYS A 44 17.33 -2.88 32.08
C LYS A 44 16.94 -3.96 31.08
N ALA A 45 16.37 -5.08 31.53
CA ALA A 45 15.88 -6.14 30.65
C ALA A 45 14.81 -5.61 29.68
N TYR A 46 13.89 -4.78 30.18
CA TYR A 46 12.85 -4.14 29.37
C TYR A 46 13.43 -3.19 28.31
N TYR A 47 14.40 -2.35 28.70
CA TYR A 47 15.12 -1.47 27.77
C TYR A 47 15.84 -2.27 26.68
N ASN A 48 16.56 -3.32 27.07
CA ASN A 48 17.30 -4.18 26.14
C ASN A 48 16.35 -4.87 25.14
N ALA A 49 15.19 -5.35 25.60
CA ALA A 49 14.17 -5.93 24.74
C ALA A 49 13.56 -4.90 23.77
N ASP A 50 13.25 -3.68 24.24
CA ASP A 50 12.71 -2.61 23.40
C ASP A 50 13.72 -2.10 22.35
N TYR A 51 15.00 -1.98 22.75
CA TYR A 51 16.09 -1.63 21.83
C TYR A 51 16.19 -2.60 20.66
N GLY A 52 16.27 -3.91 20.94
CA GLY A 52 16.37 -4.92 19.88
C GLY A 52 15.15 -4.94 18.98
N LEU A 53 13.96 -4.81 19.58
CA LEU A 53 12.69 -4.76 18.86
C LEU A 53 12.66 -3.57 17.89
N GLN A 54 12.96 -2.36 18.36
CA GLN A 54 12.94 -1.14 17.54
C GLN A 54 13.99 -1.17 16.43
N GLN A 55 15.21 -1.62 16.73
CA GLN A 55 16.29 -1.68 15.77
C GLN A 55 15.98 -2.66 14.63
N VAL A 56 15.52 -3.87 14.96
CA VAL A 56 15.21 -4.89 13.94
C VAL A 56 13.95 -4.52 13.17
N ALA A 57 12.93 -3.94 13.83
CA ALA A 57 11.76 -3.41 13.14
C ALA A 57 12.14 -2.33 12.11
N TYR A 58 13.00 -1.39 12.50
CA TYR A 58 13.49 -0.34 11.60
C TYR A 58 14.23 -0.93 10.39
N ASN A 59 15.06 -1.96 10.60
CA ASN A 59 15.80 -2.62 9.52
C ASN A 59 14.86 -3.37 8.55
N VAL A 60 13.87 -4.07 9.09
CA VAL A 60 12.85 -4.80 8.32
C VAL A 60 11.99 -3.83 7.49
N ILE A 61 11.58 -2.68 8.05
CA ILE A 61 10.74 -1.68 7.34
C ILE A 61 11.51 -0.99 6.19
N ASN A 62 12.82 -0.81 6.34
CA ASN A 62 13.68 -0.15 5.37
C ASN A 62 14.41 -1.12 4.43
N ASP A 63 13.98 -2.38 4.38
CA ASP A 63 14.55 -3.43 3.52
C ASP A 63 16.08 -3.62 3.68
N THR A 64 16.64 -3.31 4.86
CA THR A 64 18.10 -3.48 5.10
C THR A 64 18.48 -4.90 5.49
N CYS A 65 17.50 -5.75 5.83
CA CYS A 65 17.68 -7.17 6.08
C CYS A 65 16.40 -7.96 5.71
N ASN A 66 16.51 -9.28 5.56
CA ASN A 66 15.37 -10.16 5.25
C ASN A 66 14.93 -10.94 6.50
N CYS A 67 13.62 -11.01 6.73
CA CYS A 67 13.02 -11.73 7.85
C CYS A 67 12.96 -13.26 7.68
N THR A 68 13.25 -13.80 6.49
CA THR A 68 13.30 -15.26 6.28
C THR A 68 14.47 -15.91 7.03
N ASN A 69 14.24 -17.05 7.66
CA ASN A 69 15.27 -17.86 8.34
C ASN A 69 16.12 -17.07 9.35
N ASN A 70 15.49 -16.20 10.14
CA ASN A 70 16.18 -15.35 11.10
C ASN A 70 17.23 -14.39 10.49
N GLY A 71 17.07 -14.00 9.22
CA GLY A 71 18.05 -13.17 8.50
C GLY A 71 18.20 -11.73 9.03
N CYS A 72 17.27 -11.27 9.87
CA CYS A 72 17.32 -9.99 10.56
C CYS A 72 17.62 -10.12 12.07
N GLY A 73 17.86 -11.34 12.56
CA GLY A 73 18.12 -11.58 13.97
C GLY A 73 19.43 -10.95 14.44
N ILE A 74 19.45 -10.47 15.69
CA ILE A 74 20.64 -9.94 16.34
C ILE A 74 20.88 -10.64 17.66
N SER A 75 22.13 -10.73 18.10
CA SER A 75 22.49 -11.23 19.43
C SER A 75 23.72 -10.48 19.92
N GLN A 76 23.58 -9.62 20.93
CA GLN A 76 24.68 -8.80 21.42
C GLN A 76 24.54 -8.40 22.89
N THR A 77 25.66 -8.04 23.50
CA THR A 77 25.73 -7.42 24.83
C THR A 77 25.65 -5.91 24.69
N LEU A 78 24.76 -5.26 25.46
CA LEU A 78 24.57 -3.81 25.37
C LEU A 78 25.49 -3.05 26.34
N PRO A 79 25.95 -1.82 26.00
CA PRO A 79 26.81 -1.02 26.88
C PRO A 79 26.17 -0.67 28.23
N THR A 80 24.84 -0.71 28.30
CA THR A 80 24.02 -0.49 29.51
C THR A 80 23.99 -1.69 30.46
N GLY A 81 24.63 -2.81 30.10
CA GLY A 81 24.60 -4.08 30.81
C GLY A 81 23.50 -5.02 30.32
N GLY A 82 23.74 -6.34 30.42
CA GLY A 82 22.83 -7.39 29.92
C GLY A 82 22.97 -7.69 28.42
N THR A 83 22.10 -8.55 27.91
CA THR A 83 22.10 -8.99 26.50
C THR A 83 20.77 -8.72 25.81
N VAL A 84 20.80 -8.66 24.49
CA VAL A 84 19.63 -8.66 23.63
C VAL A 84 19.77 -9.75 22.57
N GLN A 85 18.71 -10.52 22.36
CA GLN A 85 18.57 -11.49 21.29
C GLN A 85 17.27 -11.22 20.55
N VAL A 86 17.32 -11.03 19.24
CA VAL A 86 16.14 -10.85 18.40
C VAL A 86 16.04 -12.00 17.42
N ILE A 87 14.86 -12.61 17.37
CA ILE A 87 14.50 -13.70 16.47
C ILE A 87 13.49 -13.15 15.47
N THR A 88 13.71 -13.46 14.19
CA THR A 88 12.86 -13.04 13.09
C THR A 88 12.37 -14.23 12.29
N GLN A 89 11.08 -14.22 11.95
CA GLN A 89 10.47 -15.27 11.15
C GLN A 89 9.46 -14.66 10.20
N SER A 90 9.49 -15.06 8.94
CA SER A 90 8.47 -14.69 7.97
C SER A 90 7.30 -15.67 7.94
N ASP A 91 6.13 -15.19 7.54
CA ASP A 91 5.04 -16.08 7.14
C ASP A 91 5.41 -16.88 5.87
N ALA A 92 4.60 -17.89 5.54
CA ALA A 92 4.86 -18.78 4.40
C ALA A 92 4.99 -18.05 3.04
N ASN A 93 4.53 -16.80 2.95
CA ASN A 93 4.57 -15.98 1.74
C ASN A 93 5.57 -14.81 1.80
N ASN A 94 6.40 -14.69 2.84
CA ASN A 94 7.33 -13.57 3.06
C ASN A 94 6.68 -12.16 3.01
N LYS A 95 5.45 -12.04 3.50
CA LYS A 95 4.66 -10.79 3.54
C LYS A 95 4.67 -10.16 4.92
N THR A 96 4.82 -10.98 5.95
CA THR A 96 4.76 -10.56 7.34
C THR A 96 5.99 -11.06 8.06
N CYS A 97 6.64 -10.17 8.80
CA CYS A 97 7.79 -10.46 9.64
C CYS A 97 7.39 -10.45 11.10
N PHE A 98 7.47 -11.60 11.75
CA PHE A 98 7.39 -11.74 13.20
C PHE A 98 8.76 -11.42 13.80
N ILE A 99 8.79 -10.48 14.75
CA ILE A 99 10.01 -10.05 15.43
C ILE A 99 9.79 -10.28 16.92
N GLU A 100 10.59 -11.14 17.52
CA GLU A 100 10.63 -11.39 18.95
C GLU A 100 11.99 -10.94 19.50
N SER A 101 11.98 -10.08 20.52
CA SER A 101 13.15 -9.51 21.16
C SER A 101 13.19 -9.90 22.62
N ILE A 102 14.26 -10.57 23.00
CA ILE A 102 14.54 -11.09 24.33
C ILE A 102 15.65 -10.22 24.92
N GLY A 103 15.32 -9.45 25.95
CA GLY A 103 16.27 -8.62 26.69
C GLY A 103 16.57 -9.21 28.06
N THR A 104 17.84 -9.29 28.44
CA THR A 104 18.26 -9.75 29.78
C THR A 104 18.85 -8.60 30.59
N GLY A 105 18.66 -8.66 31.91
CA GLY A 105 19.31 -7.76 32.86
C GLY A 105 20.76 -8.16 33.16
N GLU A 106 21.53 -7.24 33.72
CA GLU A 106 22.98 -7.43 33.99
C GLU A 106 23.27 -8.55 35.00
N THR A 107 22.39 -8.76 35.97
CA THR A 107 22.54 -9.82 36.99
C THR A 107 21.41 -10.86 36.94
N GLY A 108 20.71 -10.94 35.81
CA GLY A 108 19.60 -11.86 35.57
C GLY A 108 18.25 -11.17 35.34
N GLY A 109 17.23 -11.97 35.00
CA GLY A 109 15.91 -11.50 34.59
C GLY A 109 15.81 -11.36 33.07
N GLU A 110 14.70 -11.82 32.51
CA GLU A 110 14.43 -11.85 31.07
C GLU A 110 13.09 -11.15 30.79
N VAL A 111 13.07 -10.32 29.75
CA VAL A 111 11.86 -9.70 29.22
C VAL A 111 11.78 -10.02 27.74
N VAL A 112 10.65 -10.62 27.33
CA VAL A 112 10.36 -10.92 25.94
C VAL A 112 9.33 -9.92 25.43
N ARG A 113 9.59 -9.33 24.26
CA ARG A 113 8.66 -8.45 23.55
C ARG A 113 8.60 -8.87 22.09
N ALA A 114 7.42 -8.87 21.52
CA ALA A 114 7.26 -9.24 20.13
C ALA A 114 6.30 -8.29 19.41
N ILE A 115 6.58 -8.09 18.12
CA ILE A 115 5.74 -7.34 17.20
C ILE A 115 5.67 -8.08 15.88
N THR A 116 4.72 -7.65 15.06
CA THR A 116 4.58 -8.10 13.68
C THR A 116 4.72 -6.88 12.78
N VAL A 117 5.58 -6.99 11.77
CA VAL A 117 5.92 -5.91 10.84
C VAL A 117 5.65 -6.39 9.43
N SER A 118 5.00 -5.58 8.62
CA SER A 118 4.85 -5.94 7.21
C SER A 118 6.15 -5.74 6.44
N THR A 119 6.47 -6.72 5.60
CA THR A 119 7.61 -6.72 4.66
C THR A 119 7.16 -6.63 3.20
N GLY A 120 5.84 -6.55 2.95
CA GLY A 120 5.29 -6.47 1.60
C GLY A 120 5.37 -5.05 1.00
N ALA A 121 5.59 -4.97 -0.32
CA ALA A 121 5.38 -3.73 -1.06
C ALA A 121 3.90 -3.30 -0.97
N ASN A 122 3.61 -2.24 -0.22
CA ASN A 122 2.27 -1.68 -0.15
C ASN A 122 1.99 -0.96 -1.45
N TRP A 123 0.95 -1.39 -2.15
CA TRP A 123 0.40 -0.59 -3.24
C TRP A 123 -0.05 0.76 -2.66
N ALA A 124 0.10 1.82 -3.44
CA ALA A 124 -0.40 3.13 -3.08
C ALA A 124 -1.60 3.48 -3.93
N THR A 125 -2.48 4.29 -3.36
CA THR A 125 -3.60 4.88 -4.10
C THR A 125 -3.11 5.79 -5.23
N LEU A 126 -2.03 6.53 -4.96
CA LEU A 126 -1.36 7.39 -5.93
C LEU A 126 0.16 7.15 -5.86
N GLY A 127 0.80 6.86 -6.99
CA GLY A 127 2.25 6.70 -7.10
C GLY A 127 2.84 7.61 -8.18
N LEU A 128 3.84 8.42 -7.83
CA LEU A 128 4.43 9.40 -8.76
C LEU A 128 5.95 9.44 -8.64
N ILE A 129 6.68 9.46 -9.76
CA ILE A 129 8.15 9.62 -9.73
C ILE A 129 8.57 11.10 -9.85
N ASN A 130 7.93 11.86 -10.74
CA ASN A 130 8.19 13.28 -10.95
C ASN A 130 6.90 14.01 -11.36
N GLY A 131 6.69 15.23 -10.85
CA GLY A 131 5.50 16.02 -11.18
C GLY A 131 5.07 16.94 -10.05
N SER A 132 3.78 17.31 -10.06
CA SER A 132 3.14 18.10 -9.01
C SER A 132 1.71 17.63 -8.76
N ILE A 133 1.22 17.85 -7.54
CA ILE A 133 -0.17 17.60 -7.15
C ILE A 133 -0.76 18.91 -6.65
N SER A 134 -1.96 19.23 -7.13
CA SER A 134 -2.79 20.33 -6.65
C SER A 134 -4.15 19.78 -6.22
N THR A 135 -4.53 20.04 -4.98
CA THR A 135 -5.86 19.68 -4.46
C THR A 135 -6.60 20.95 -4.02
N SER A 136 -7.87 21.05 -4.40
CA SER A 136 -8.76 22.17 -4.05
C SER A 136 -10.16 21.69 -3.64
N GLY A 137 -10.94 22.55 -2.98
CA GLY A 137 -12.31 22.20 -2.56
C GLY A 137 -12.32 21.25 -1.37
N THR A 138 -12.98 20.09 -1.50
CA THR A 138 -13.00 18.99 -0.50
C THR A 138 -12.37 17.72 -1.06
N ALA A 139 -11.50 17.83 -2.06
CA ALA A 139 -10.89 16.70 -2.73
C ALA A 139 -9.99 15.87 -1.80
N THR A 140 -9.94 14.55 -2.03
CA THR A 140 -9.20 13.62 -1.16
C THR A 140 -8.38 12.54 -1.85
N ILE A 141 -7.22 12.20 -1.28
CA ILE A 141 -6.49 10.96 -1.59
C ILE A 141 -6.50 10.09 -0.34
N ASN A 142 -7.09 8.90 -0.43
CA ASN A 142 -7.34 8.01 0.70
C ASN A 142 -6.60 6.69 0.50
N GLY A 143 -5.72 6.34 1.44
CA GLY A 143 -4.96 5.09 1.45
C GLY A 143 -5.73 3.87 1.96
N CYS A 144 -7.04 3.96 2.19
CA CYS A 144 -7.79 2.94 2.94
C CYS A 144 -8.96 2.41 2.16
N ASP A 145 -9.12 1.09 2.21
CA ASP A 145 -10.36 0.42 1.91
C ASP A 145 -11.11 0.13 3.22
N TYR A 146 -12.16 0.89 3.48
CA TYR A 146 -12.96 0.75 4.70
C TYR A 146 -13.82 -0.52 4.71
N VAL A 147 -14.09 -1.11 3.54
CA VAL A 147 -14.94 -2.31 3.43
C VAL A 147 -14.14 -3.53 3.87
N ASP A 148 -12.94 -3.69 3.33
CA ASP A 148 -12.06 -4.82 3.62
C ASP A 148 -11.06 -4.53 4.75
N GLN A 149 -11.17 -3.35 5.37
CA GLN A 149 -10.28 -2.83 6.41
C GLN A 149 -8.81 -2.79 5.96
N CYS A 150 -8.56 -2.59 4.66
CA CYS A 150 -7.24 -2.67 4.07
C CYS A 150 -6.55 -1.32 4.01
N GLU A 151 -5.28 -1.30 4.40
CA GLU A 151 -4.48 -0.09 4.38
C GLU A 151 -3.34 -0.13 3.36
N ALA A 152 -3.09 1.02 2.75
CA ALA A 152 -2.08 1.31 1.75
C ALA A 152 -1.47 2.69 2.00
N THR A 153 -0.29 2.95 1.43
CA THR A 153 0.26 4.30 1.42
C THR A 153 -0.64 5.20 0.55
N GLY A 154 -1.11 6.33 1.06
CA GLY A 154 -1.97 7.22 0.27
C GLY A 154 -1.24 7.84 -0.92
N LEU A 155 0.05 8.15 -0.75
CA LEU A 155 0.93 8.67 -1.80
C LEU A 155 2.33 8.04 -1.68
N LEU A 156 2.80 7.39 -2.75
CA LEU A 156 4.22 7.07 -2.95
C LEU A 156 4.83 8.09 -3.90
N GLU A 157 5.92 8.75 -3.48
CA GLU A 157 6.64 9.71 -4.32
C GLU A 157 8.10 9.29 -4.56
N GLY A 158 8.60 9.49 -5.78
CA GLY A 158 9.97 9.20 -6.18
C GLY A 158 11.00 10.18 -5.62
N MET A 159 12.22 10.13 -6.16
CA MET A 159 13.38 10.84 -5.61
C MET A 159 13.28 12.37 -5.62
N HIS A 160 12.43 12.96 -6.46
CA HIS A 160 12.25 14.41 -6.54
C HIS A 160 11.15 14.85 -5.59
N ASN A 161 11.37 15.91 -4.80
CA ASN A 161 10.31 16.51 -4.01
C ASN A 161 9.18 16.94 -4.94
N ILE A 162 8.04 16.25 -4.86
CA ILE A 162 6.85 16.59 -5.62
C ILE A 162 6.18 17.75 -4.89
N PRO A 163 6.09 18.96 -5.47
CA PRO A 163 5.33 20.04 -4.85
C PRO A 163 3.86 19.64 -4.75
N ILE A 164 3.37 19.57 -3.52
CA ILE A 164 1.97 19.34 -3.19
C ILE A 164 1.37 20.67 -2.76
N THR A 165 0.44 21.18 -3.56
CA THR A 165 -0.30 22.41 -3.27
C THR A 165 -1.70 22.06 -2.80
N MET A 166 -2.06 22.47 -1.59
CA MET A 166 -3.40 22.29 -1.04
C MET A 166 -4.05 23.66 -0.85
N THR A 167 -5.20 23.88 -1.48
CA THR A 167 -5.97 25.12 -1.35
C THR A 167 -7.39 24.83 -0.86
N GLY A 168 -7.93 25.68 0.02
CA GLY A 168 -9.25 25.47 0.62
C GLY A 168 -9.30 24.32 1.64
N ALA A 169 -10.38 23.53 1.64
CA ALA A 169 -10.60 22.41 2.58
C ALA A 169 -10.14 21.05 2.01
N GLY A 170 -9.25 21.05 1.01
CA GLY A 170 -8.68 19.83 0.44
C GLY A 170 -8.00 19.02 1.54
N LYS A 171 -8.17 17.70 1.52
CA LYS A 171 -7.61 16.81 2.54
C LYS A 171 -6.95 15.65 1.86
N LEU A 172 -5.67 15.48 2.10
CA LEU A 172 -5.10 14.17 1.97
C LEU A 172 -5.53 13.40 3.25
N SER A 173 -5.93 12.12 3.20
CA SER A 173 -6.19 11.32 4.44
C SER A 173 -5.41 9.99 4.50
N THR A 174 -4.69 9.69 5.60
CA THR A 174 -4.18 8.31 5.88
C THR A 174 -5.13 7.48 6.72
N CYS A 175 -4.94 6.17 6.64
CA CYS A 175 -5.55 5.18 7.54
C CYS A 175 -5.10 5.26 8.99
N GLN A 176 -4.04 6.02 9.30
CA GLN A 176 -3.65 6.22 10.69
C GLN A 176 -4.66 7.03 11.50
N ASN A 177 -5.70 7.60 10.88
CA ASN A 177 -6.62 8.51 11.54
C ASN A 177 -7.96 8.66 10.78
N ASN A 178 -8.84 7.64 10.83
CA ASN A 178 -10.28 7.93 10.81
C ASN A 178 -10.92 7.37 12.09
N PRO A 179 -11.62 8.20 12.86
CA PRO A 179 -12.13 7.82 14.15
C PRO A 179 -13.64 7.59 14.09
N ASP A 180 -14.12 6.44 14.54
CA ASP A 180 -15.51 5.94 14.47
C ASP A 180 -16.15 5.80 13.07
N LEU A 181 -16.92 4.72 12.95
CA LEU A 181 -17.99 4.54 11.97
C LEU A 181 -19.05 5.68 11.99
N ASN A 182 -18.99 6.60 12.97
CA ASN A 182 -19.77 7.85 13.13
C ASN A 182 -19.01 9.02 13.89
N SER A 183 -17.68 9.15 13.79
CA SER A 183 -16.77 10.24 14.32
C SER A 183 -16.37 10.29 15.84
N PRO A 184 -15.07 10.11 16.26
CA PRO A 184 -14.29 11.19 16.94
C PRO A 184 -12.72 11.17 16.90
N GLY A 185 -12.07 12.11 16.20
CA GLY A 185 -10.62 12.48 16.24
C GLY A 185 -9.51 11.40 15.99
N ILE A 186 -8.55 11.53 15.08
CA ILE A 186 -7.75 12.72 14.69
C ILE A 186 -7.83 12.97 13.17
N ARG A 187 -7.56 14.20 12.74
CA ARG A 187 -7.35 14.57 11.33
C ARG A 187 -5.85 14.51 11.02
N GLY A 188 -5.44 13.82 9.96
CA GLY A 188 -4.03 13.80 9.55
C GLY A 188 -3.85 13.48 8.07
N ASN A 189 -2.86 14.14 7.46
CA ASN A 189 -2.43 13.88 6.09
C ASN A 189 -1.99 12.41 5.93
N PRO A 190 -2.13 11.78 4.74
CA PRO A 190 -1.64 10.49 4.45
C PRO A 190 -0.15 10.53 4.57
N TYR A 191 0.36 9.45 5.14
CA TYR A 191 1.75 9.07 5.06
C TYR A 191 2.15 9.10 3.59
N ILE A 192 2.93 10.13 3.26
CA ILE A 192 3.68 10.21 2.02
C ILE A 192 4.92 9.37 2.26
N ARG A 193 5.10 8.31 1.50
CA ARG A 193 6.33 7.52 1.57
C ARG A 193 7.20 7.86 0.36
N LYS A 194 8.41 8.33 0.64
CA LYS A 194 9.44 8.46 -0.39
C LYS A 194 9.88 7.07 -0.82
N THR A 195 10.06 6.88 -2.11
CA THR A 195 10.59 5.67 -2.70
C THR A 195 11.89 5.93 -3.45
N THR A 196 12.76 4.93 -3.47
CA THR A 196 13.98 4.90 -4.28
C THR A 196 13.72 4.39 -5.70
N TYR A 197 12.50 3.95 -6.01
CA TYR A 197 12.12 3.57 -7.36
C TYR A 197 12.29 4.75 -8.33
N THR A 198 12.81 4.45 -9.51
CA THR A 198 13.03 5.41 -10.58
C THR A 198 11.99 5.28 -11.69
N ASP A 199 11.15 4.25 -11.62
CA ASP A 199 10.11 3.95 -12.60
C ASP A 199 8.88 3.33 -11.91
N ILE A 200 7.67 3.79 -12.23
CA ILE A 200 6.40 3.30 -11.69
C ILE A 200 6.19 1.81 -11.93
N ALA A 201 6.77 1.23 -12.99
CA ALA A 201 6.68 -0.20 -13.24
C ALA A 201 7.25 -1.00 -12.06
N GLN A 202 8.34 -0.51 -11.44
CA GLN A 202 8.98 -1.16 -10.29
C GLN A 202 8.05 -1.23 -9.07
N MET A 203 7.12 -0.28 -8.96
CA MET A 203 6.24 -0.14 -7.79
C MET A 203 5.19 -1.25 -7.73
N ILE A 204 4.61 -1.62 -8.88
CA ILE A 204 3.41 -2.49 -8.93
C ILE A 204 3.49 -3.67 -9.90
N THR A 205 4.54 -3.74 -10.73
CA THR A 205 4.73 -4.84 -11.70
C THR A 205 6.00 -5.63 -11.43
N ASN A 206 6.14 -6.80 -12.03
CA ASN A 206 7.36 -7.60 -11.92
C ASN A 206 8.53 -7.04 -12.76
N PHE A 207 8.36 -5.88 -13.41
CA PHE A 207 9.33 -5.30 -14.34
C PHE A 207 10.08 -4.11 -13.72
N ASN A 208 11.34 -3.95 -14.12
CA ASN A 208 12.21 -2.89 -13.59
C ASN A 208 12.04 -1.54 -14.31
N SER A 209 11.30 -1.48 -15.42
CA SER A 209 10.99 -0.24 -16.12
C SER A 209 9.72 -0.35 -16.95
N PHE A 210 9.12 0.80 -17.27
CA PHE A 210 7.96 0.88 -18.14
C PHE A 210 8.26 0.29 -19.53
N SER A 211 9.47 0.51 -20.06
CA SER A 211 9.92 -0.10 -21.31
C SER A 211 9.97 -1.63 -21.24
N GLN A 212 10.42 -2.21 -20.13
CA GLN A 212 10.40 -3.68 -19.95
C GLN A 212 8.96 -4.21 -19.92
N LEU A 213 8.05 -3.55 -19.21
CA LEU A 213 6.62 -3.89 -19.20
C LEU A 213 6.02 -3.82 -20.62
N GLN A 214 6.33 -2.77 -21.38
CA GLN A 214 5.86 -2.62 -22.76
C GLN A 214 6.36 -3.74 -23.67
N ASN A 215 7.66 -4.07 -23.59
CA ASN A 215 8.25 -5.15 -24.38
C ASN A 215 7.63 -6.52 -24.04
N TYR A 216 7.36 -6.77 -22.76
CA TYR A 216 6.67 -7.98 -22.33
C TYR A 216 5.27 -8.08 -22.94
N ILE A 217 4.44 -7.02 -22.81
CA ILE A 217 3.08 -7.01 -23.37
C ILE A 217 3.11 -7.21 -24.89
N LEU A 218 4.01 -6.52 -25.60
CA LEU A 218 4.11 -6.66 -27.05
C LEU A 218 4.54 -8.07 -27.47
N THR A 219 5.43 -8.71 -26.71
CA THR A 219 5.86 -10.09 -26.96
C THR A 219 4.71 -11.07 -26.78
N GLU A 220 3.91 -10.92 -25.71
CA GLU A 220 2.72 -11.75 -25.48
C GLU A 220 1.70 -11.61 -26.61
N VAL A 221 1.49 -10.37 -27.10
CA VAL A 221 0.61 -10.11 -28.23
C VAL A 221 1.14 -10.75 -29.51
N ALA A 222 2.43 -10.59 -29.82
CA ALA A 222 3.05 -11.19 -31.01
C ALA A 222 2.96 -12.72 -30.99
N ASN A 223 3.23 -13.34 -29.83
CA ASN A 223 3.10 -14.78 -29.62
C ASN A 223 1.67 -15.27 -29.87
N TYR A 224 0.67 -14.56 -29.35
CA TYR A 224 -0.75 -14.91 -29.55
C TYR A 224 -1.18 -14.86 -31.02
N PHE A 225 -0.62 -13.95 -31.81
CA PHE A 225 -0.91 -13.84 -33.24
C PHE A 225 0.02 -14.69 -34.14
N GLY A 226 0.91 -15.49 -33.54
CA GLY A 226 1.86 -16.34 -34.25
C GLY A 226 2.82 -15.53 -35.14
N THR A 227 3.25 -14.37 -34.67
CA THR A 227 4.04 -13.41 -35.47
C THR A 227 5.19 -12.81 -34.66
N THR A 228 6.00 -11.99 -35.32
CA THR A 228 7.10 -11.23 -34.70
C THR A 228 6.76 -9.75 -34.56
N THR A 229 7.56 -9.03 -33.80
CA THR A 229 7.40 -7.59 -33.58
C THR A 229 8.14 -6.79 -34.65
N ASN A 230 7.69 -5.55 -34.87
CA ASN A 230 8.36 -4.52 -35.65
C ASN A 230 8.25 -3.19 -34.91
N GLY A 231 9.30 -2.84 -34.14
CA GLY A 231 9.24 -1.72 -33.21
C GLY A 231 8.16 -1.93 -32.16
N SER A 232 7.22 -0.99 -32.04
CA SER A 232 6.05 -1.08 -31.16
C SER A 232 4.86 -1.82 -31.77
N SER A 233 4.97 -2.36 -32.99
CA SER A 233 3.87 -3.04 -33.68
C SER A 233 4.14 -4.54 -33.83
N ILE A 234 3.14 -5.30 -34.26
CA ILE A 234 3.33 -6.70 -34.69
C ILE A 234 3.21 -6.80 -36.21
N ASN A 235 3.93 -7.76 -36.80
CA ASN A 235 3.78 -8.12 -38.20
C ASN A 235 2.40 -8.76 -38.47
N ALA A 236 2.09 -9.02 -39.74
CA ALA A 236 0.83 -9.67 -40.10
C ALA A 236 0.64 -10.98 -39.31
N PRO A 237 -0.57 -11.21 -38.77
CA PRO A 237 -0.85 -12.39 -37.96
C PRO A 237 -0.89 -13.63 -38.84
N THR A 238 -0.36 -14.74 -38.33
CA THR A 238 -0.52 -16.08 -38.93
C THR A 238 -1.60 -16.90 -38.22
N GLN A 239 -2.06 -16.44 -37.06
CA GLN A 239 -3.05 -17.08 -36.20
C GLN A 239 -4.00 -16.03 -35.61
N ASN A 240 -5.20 -16.45 -35.19
CA ASN A 240 -6.18 -15.60 -34.48
C ASN A 240 -6.59 -14.33 -35.24
N ASN A 241 -6.58 -14.37 -36.59
CA ASN A 241 -6.87 -13.22 -37.45
C ASN A 241 -8.24 -12.58 -37.19
N SER A 242 -9.20 -13.30 -36.60
CA SER A 242 -10.53 -12.77 -36.21
C SER A 242 -10.48 -11.76 -35.05
N CYS A 243 -9.35 -11.66 -34.34
CA CYS A 243 -9.10 -10.74 -33.22
C CYS A 243 -8.17 -9.58 -33.62
N TYR A 244 -7.76 -9.55 -34.89
CA TYR A 244 -6.77 -8.62 -35.42
C TYR A 244 -7.46 -7.57 -36.30
N CYS A 245 -7.14 -6.31 -36.05
CA CYS A 245 -7.51 -5.17 -36.88
C CYS A 245 -6.23 -4.45 -37.30
N SER A 246 -5.95 -4.35 -38.60
CA SER A 246 -4.78 -3.59 -39.10
C SER A 246 -4.98 -2.07 -39.02
N GLY A 247 -6.24 -1.62 -39.03
CA GLY A 247 -6.62 -0.21 -38.98
C GLY A 247 -7.14 0.25 -37.63
N SER A 248 -7.91 1.33 -37.63
CA SER A 248 -8.62 1.83 -36.45
C SER A 248 -9.89 1.01 -36.18
N ALA A 249 -10.28 0.96 -34.91
CA ALA A 249 -11.46 0.27 -34.43
C ALA A 249 -12.37 1.15 -33.60
N THR A 250 -13.66 0.86 -33.64
CA THR A 250 -14.69 1.50 -32.81
C THR A 250 -15.37 0.45 -31.94
N VAL A 251 -15.90 0.88 -30.79
CA VAL A 251 -16.67 -0.01 -29.91
C VAL A 251 -18.13 0.38 -29.94
N ASN A 252 -19.00 -0.60 -30.19
CA ASN A 252 -20.44 -0.44 -30.11
C ASN A 252 -21.02 -1.57 -29.25
N GLY A 253 -21.58 -1.22 -28.10
CA GLY A 253 -21.93 -2.19 -27.08
C GLY A 253 -20.70 -2.97 -26.61
N SER A 254 -20.79 -4.30 -26.61
CA SER A 254 -19.67 -5.20 -26.24
C SER A 254 -18.89 -5.73 -27.44
N THR A 255 -19.09 -5.16 -28.64
CA THR A 255 -18.41 -5.60 -29.87
C THR A 255 -17.43 -4.55 -30.36
N ILE A 256 -16.22 -4.98 -30.69
CA ILE A 256 -15.18 -4.16 -31.31
C ILE A 256 -15.30 -4.32 -32.83
N TYR A 257 -15.35 -3.21 -33.55
CA TYR A 257 -15.47 -3.16 -35.01
C TYR A 257 -14.17 -2.63 -35.62
N CYS A 258 -13.56 -3.42 -36.50
CA CYS A 258 -12.48 -2.97 -37.37
C CYS A 258 -13.09 -2.37 -38.65
N GLY A 259 -13.18 -1.03 -38.72
CA GLY A 259 -14.01 -0.38 -39.73
C GLY A 259 -15.49 -0.79 -39.57
N SER A 260 -16.05 -1.48 -40.57
CA SER A 260 -17.42 -2.01 -40.51
C SER A 260 -17.52 -3.48 -40.07
N GLN A 261 -16.38 -4.17 -39.88
CA GLN A 261 -16.35 -5.60 -39.60
C GLN A 261 -16.23 -5.85 -38.10
N PRO A 262 -17.16 -6.59 -37.47
CA PRO A 262 -17.01 -6.96 -36.06
C PRO A 262 -15.87 -7.96 -35.90
N LEU A 263 -15.04 -7.75 -34.89
CA LEU A 263 -14.07 -8.74 -34.43
C LEU A 263 -14.79 -9.85 -33.64
N SER A 264 -14.16 -11.02 -33.55
CA SER A 264 -14.69 -12.12 -32.74
C SER A 264 -14.77 -11.73 -31.27
N ASN A 265 -15.82 -12.15 -30.57
CA ASN A 265 -16.05 -11.88 -29.16
C ASN A 265 -15.33 -12.84 -28.20
N ASN A 266 -14.69 -13.89 -28.72
CA ASN A 266 -14.07 -14.97 -27.94
C ASN A 266 -12.53 -14.87 -27.88
N CYS A 267 -11.98 -13.67 -28.06
CA CYS A 267 -10.53 -13.46 -28.04
C CYS A 267 -10.04 -13.17 -26.62
N SER A 268 -8.91 -13.77 -26.23
CA SER A 268 -8.19 -13.34 -25.02
C SER A 268 -7.34 -12.09 -25.28
N ILE A 269 -6.89 -11.89 -26.52
CA ILE A 269 -6.11 -10.73 -26.94
C ILE A 269 -6.70 -10.15 -28.24
N TYR A 270 -6.93 -8.84 -28.25
CA TYR A 270 -7.28 -8.06 -29.43
C TYR A 270 -6.10 -7.18 -29.82
N TYR A 271 -5.82 -7.09 -31.12
CA TYR A 271 -4.83 -6.16 -31.66
C TYR A 271 -5.50 -5.16 -32.60
N ILE A 272 -5.31 -3.87 -32.32
CA ILE A 272 -5.77 -2.76 -33.15
C ILE A 272 -4.55 -1.99 -33.64
N GLY A 273 -4.30 -1.98 -34.95
CA GLY A 273 -3.13 -1.33 -35.55
C GLY A 273 -3.21 0.20 -35.56
N GLY A 274 -4.44 0.74 -35.63
CA GLY A 274 -4.75 2.17 -35.57
C GLY A 274 -5.29 2.59 -34.21
N ASN A 275 -6.18 3.59 -34.20
CA ASN A 275 -6.80 4.08 -32.96
C ASN A 275 -7.96 3.19 -32.52
N LEU A 276 -8.20 3.11 -31.21
CA LEU A 276 -9.42 2.55 -30.64
C LEU A 276 -10.29 3.69 -30.11
N ASP A 277 -11.48 3.85 -30.69
CA ASP A 277 -12.44 4.89 -30.31
C ASP A 277 -13.65 4.29 -29.61
N VAL A 278 -13.87 4.71 -28.36
CA VAL A 278 -15.03 4.35 -27.53
C VAL A 278 -15.81 5.62 -27.24
N ASN A 279 -17.01 5.74 -27.79
CA ASN A 279 -17.86 6.92 -27.58
C ASN A 279 -19.27 6.52 -27.16
N PHE A 280 -19.54 6.65 -25.87
CA PHE A 280 -20.78 6.23 -25.25
C PHE A 280 -21.43 7.41 -24.53
N THR A 281 -22.71 7.64 -24.79
CA THR A 281 -23.43 8.84 -24.33
C THR A 281 -24.62 8.54 -23.43
N SER A 282 -24.97 7.28 -23.23
CA SER A 282 -26.08 6.86 -22.37
C SER A 282 -25.91 5.42 -21.88
N TYR A 283 -26.68 5.02 -20.87
CA TYR A 283 -26.65 3.65 -20.35
C TYR A 283 -26.95 2.58 -21.42
N ALA A 284 -27.84 2.91 -22.37
CA ALA A 284 -28.22 2.03 -23.48
C ALA A 284 -27.08 1.78 -24.48
N ASN A 285 -26.02 2.60 -24.45
CA ASN A 285 -24.84 2.46 -25.28
C ASN A 285 -23.62 2.27 -24.37
N SER A 286 -23.45 1.06 -23.83
CA SER A 286 -22.39 0.73 -22.87
C SER A 286 -21.73 -0.60 -23.23
N GLY A 287 -20.48 -0.79 -22.82
CA GLY A 287 -19.64 -1.89 -23.29
C GLY A 287 -19.01 -2.75 -22.19
N ASN A 288 -18.74 -4.00 -22.52
CA ASN A 288 -17.95 -4.91 -21.69
C ASN A 288 -16.84 -5.54 -22.53
N PHE A 289 -15.61 -5.35 -22.11
CA PHE A 289 -14.41 -5.91 -22.74
C PHE A 289 -13.99 -7.25 -22.09
N GLY A 290 -14.72 -7.79 -21.12
CA GLY A 290 -14.39 -9.05 -20.46
C GLY A 290 -13.24 -8.95 -19.45
N SER A 291 -13.32 -9.69 -18.34
CA SER A 291 -12.43 -9.52 -17.18
C SER A 291 -10.94 -9.84 -17.45
N ASN A 292 -10.67 -10.73 -18.40
CA ASN A 292 -9.32 -11.26 -18.71
C ASN A 292 -8.90 -11.01 -20.17
N GLN A 293 -9.50 -10.02 -20.84
CA GLN A 293 -9.12 -9.69 -22.22
C GLN A 293 -8.10 -8.55 -22.23
N LEU A 294 -7.04 -8.70 -23.03
CA LEU A 294 -6.08 -7.66 -23.34
C LEU A 294 -6.47 -7.01 -24.67
N ILE A 295 -6.70 -5.70 -24.69
CA ILE A 295 -6.83 -4.92 -25.92
C ILE A 295 -5.56 -4.11 -26.12
N TYR A 296 -4.76 -4.57 -27.07
CA TYR A 296 -3.56 -3.88 -27.53
C TYR A 296 -3.92 -2.93 -28.68
N THR A 297 -3.60 -1.65 -28.52
CA THR A 297 -3.82 -0.64 -29.56
C THR A 297 -2.50 0.03 -29.91
N ASN A 298 -1.99 -0.17 -31.14
CA ASN A 298 -0.77 0.44 -31.64
C ASN A 298 -0.95 1.91 -32.06
N GLY A 299 -2.19 2.42 -32.10
CA GLY A 299 -2.51 3.85 -32.14
C GLY A 299 -2.92 4.38 -30.77
N ASN A 300 -3.75 5.42 -30.75
CA ASN A 300 -4.29 6.00 -29.51
C ASN A 300 -5.51 5.23 -29.01
N ILE A 301 -5.76 5.27 -27.70
CA ILE A 301 -7.03 4.83 -27.11
C ILE A 301 -7.80 6.09 -26.71
N ASN A 302 -8.93 6.34 -27.36
CA ASN A 302 -9.79 7.49 -27.11
C ASN A 302 -11.11 7.00 -26.52
N ILE A 303 -11.35 7.34 -25.25
CA ILE A 303 -12.56 6.95 -24.52
C ILE A 303 -13.30 8.21 -24.10
N THR A 304 -14.53 8.33 -24.57
CA THR A 304 -15.47 9.38 -24.20
C THR A 304 -16.74 8.76 -23.66
N LEU A 305 -16.99 8.96 -22.36
CA LEU A 305 -18.20 8.52 -21.68
C LEU A 305 -18.97 9.75 -21.20
N ASN A 306 -20.24 9.85 -21.58
CA ASN A 306 -21.11 10.94 -21.19
C ASN A 306 -22.44 10.41 -20.61
N GLY A 307 -23.09 11.24 -19.79
CA GLY A 307 -24.41 10.95 -19.24
C GLY A 307 -24.34 9.85 -18.18
N SER A 308 -24.75 8.63 -18.54
CA SER A 308 -24.79 7.46 -17.65
C SER A 308 -24.20 6.23 -18.34
N ALA A 309 -23.29 6.44 -19.29
CA ALA A 309 -22.60 5.37 -20.01
C ALA A 309 -21.66 4.57 -19.10
N TYR A 310 -21.40 3.31 -19.45
CA TYR A 310 -20.38 2.53 -18.77
C TYR A 310 -19.48 1.70 -19.68
N ILE A 311 -18.29 1.39 -19.16
CA ILE A 311 -17.41 0.33 -19.67
C ILE A 311 -16.96 -0.58 -18.53
N ASN A 312 -16.84 -1.88 -18.78
CA ASN A 312 -16.38 -2.86 -17.80
C ASN A 312 -15.33 -3.82 -18.38
N GLY A 313 -14.45 -4.33 -17.51
CA GLY A 313 -13.50 -5.40 -17.82
C GLY A 313 -12.32 -5.00 -18.71
N GLY A 314 -11.26 -5.80 -18.62
CA GLY A 314 -10.17 -5.80 -19.57
C GLY A 314 -8.96 -4.98 -19.16
N LEU A 315 -7.85 -5.26 -19.85
CA LEU A 315 -6.63 -4.47 -19.84
C LEU A 315 -6.52 -3.77 -21.18
N LEU A 316 -6.58 -2.44 -21.17
CA LEU A 316 -6.42 -1.61 -22.36
C LEU A 316 -5.00 -1.04 -22.35
N TYR A 317 -4.22 -1.44 -23.34
CA TYR A 317 -2.82 -1.05 -23.48
C TYR A 317 -2.57 -0.28 -24.78
N THR A 318 -1.83 0.82 -24.70
CA THR A 318 -1.28 1.52 -25.86
C THR A 318 0.15 2.01 -25.62
N PRO A 319 1.08 1.85 -26.58
CA PRO A 319 2.39 2.49 -26.50
C PRO A 319 2.34 3.99 -26.84
N ASN A 320 1.16 4.53 -27.18
CA ASN A 320 0.92 5.94 -27.51
C ASN A 320 0.12 6.63 -26.41
N THR A 321 -0.98 7.28 -26.77
CA THR A 321 -1.75 8.15 -25.89
C THR A 321 -3.08 7.53 -25.51
N LEU A 322 -3.38 7.55 -24.20
CA LEU A 322 -4.73 7.37 -23.67
C LEU A 322 -5.39 8.74 -23.49
N ASN A 323 -6.50 8.97 -24.17
CA ASN A 323 -7.38 10.10 -23.95
C ASN A 323 -8.66 9.60 -23.27
N LEU A 324 -8.80 9.87 -21.98
CA LEU A 324 -9.95 9.43 -21.19
C LEU A 324 -10.77 10.63 -20.74
N VAL A 325 -11.98 10.75 -21.29
CA VAL A 325 -12.96 11.78 -20.93
C VAL A 325 -14.20 11.10 -20.37
N VAL A 326 -14.50 11.36 -19.09
CA VAL A 326 -15.62 10.75 -18.38
C VAL A 326 -16.45 11.86 -17.74
N ASN A 327 -17.69 12.03 -18.18
CA ASN A 327 -18.57 13.09 -17.72
C ASN A 327 -19.91 12.55 -17.22
N GLY A 328 -20.62 13.39 -16.46
CA GLY A 328 -21.94 13.06 -15.91
C GLY A 328 -21.84 12.07 -14.75
N SER A 329 -22.63 11.01 -14.79
CA SER A 329 -22.65 9.90 -13.85
C SER A 329 -22.16 8.60 -14.49
N SER A 330 -21.25 8.72 -15.46
CA SER A 330 -20.69 7.58 -16.18
C SER A 330 -19.83 6.72 -15.26
N GLN A 331 -19.71 5.43 -15.59
CA GLN A 331 -19.05 4.45 -14.72
C GLN A 331 -17.99 3.65 -15.49
N ILE A 332 -16.86 3.41 -14.84
CA ILE A 332 -15.80 2.55 -15.39
C ILE A 332 -15.58 1.43 -14.39
N GLY A 333 -15.62 0.20 -14.87
CA GLY A 333 -15.26 -0.99 -14.12
C GLY A 333 -16.18 -1.35 -12.95
N GLN A 334 -17.43 -0.88 -12.95
CA GLN A 334 -18.39 -1.09 -11.86
C GLN A 334 -18.62 -2.59 -11.56
N GLN A 335 -18.79 -3.39 -12.62
CA GLN A 335 -19.04 -4.84 -12.55
C GLN A 335 -17.73 -5.65 -12.57
N SER A 336 -16.78 -5.23 -13.40
CA SER A 336 -15.44 -5.81 -13.47
C SER A 336 -14.45 -4.68 -13.68
N PRO A 337 -13.40 -4.57 -12.85
CA PRO A 337 -12.45 -3.47 -12.92
C PRO A 337 -11.72 -3.45 -14.26
N ILE A 338 -11.27 -2.25 -14.65
CA ILE A 338 -10.53 -2.01 -15.89
C ILE A 338 -9.11 -1.61 -15.56
N THR A 339 -8.15 -2.06 -16.36
CA THR A 339 -6.77 -1.59 -16.28
C THR A 339 -6.41 -0.79 -17.51
N PHE A 340 -5.79 0.37 -17.33
CA PHE A 340 -5.28 1.20 -18.41
C PHE A 340 -3.76 1.32 -18.29
N ILE A 341 -3.04 1.02 -19.36
CA ILE A 341 -1.59 1.20 -19.45
C ILE A 341 -1.27 2.00 -20.70
N ALA A 342 -0.63 3.17 -20.55
CA ALA A 342 -0.30 4.03 -21.68
C ALA A 342 1.06 4.72 -21.54
N ASN A 343 1.72 5.01 -22.66
CA ASN A 343 2.96 5.80 -22.62
C ASN A 343 2.69 7.28 -22.36
N ASN A 344 1.63 7.83 -22.94
CA ASN A 344 1.17 9.18 -22.68
C ASN A 344 -0.30 9.13 -22.25
N GLY A 345 -0.74 10.12 -21.48
CA GLY A 345 -2.14 10.17 -21.09
C GLY A 345 -2.67 11.56 -20.77
N SER A 346 -3.94 11.75 -21.07
CA SER A 346 -4.75 12.88 -20.65
C SER A 346 -6.07 12.36 -20.11
N ILE A 347 -6.38 12.69 -18.86
CA ILE A 347 -7.55 12.21 -18.15
C ILE A 347 -8.39 13.41 -17.71
N THR A 348 -9.68 13.39 -18.03
CA THR A 348 -10.64 14.40 -17.57
C THR A 348 -11.87 13.68 -17.06
N ILE A 349 -12.15 13.83 -15.77
CA ILE A 349 -13.26 13.14 -15.11
C ILE A 349 -14.12 14.18 -14.38
N THR A 350 -15.28 14.48 -14.94
CA THR A 350 -16.21 15.45 -14.36
C THR A 350 -17.53 14.81 -13.96
N GLY A 351 -18.29 15.50 -13.11
CA GLY A 351 -19.56 15.03 -12.58
C GLY A 351 -19.39 13.99 -11.48
N SER A 352 -20.42 13.19 -11.21
CA SER A 352 -20.46 12.18 -10.14
C SER A 352 -19.96 10.79 -10.58
N SER A 353 -19.01 10.76 -11.52
CA SER A 353 -18.49 9.52 -12.11
C SER A 353 -17.74 8.65 -11.08
N ASN A 354 -17.87 7.34 -11.19
CA ASN A 354 -17.19 6.36 -10.34
C ASN A 354 -16.37 5.40 -11.22
N ILE A 355 -15.06 5.39 -10.99
CA ILE A 355 -14.10 4.66 -11.81
C ILE A 355 -13.40 3.63 -10.92
N LYS A 356 -13.59 2.35 -11.21
CA LYS A 356 -12.88 1.22 -10.60
C LYS A 356 -11.77 0.76 -11.53
N SER A 357 -10.55 1.26 -11.33
CA SER A 357 -9.45 0.99 -12.25
C SER A 357 -8.06 1.07 -11.63
N LEU A 358 -7.12 0.36 -12.25
CA LEU A 358 -5.69 0.67 -12.19
C LEU A 358 -5.29 1.47 -13.43
N ILE A 359 -4.70 2.63 -13.24
CA ILE A 359 -4.23 3.50 -14.32
C ILE A 359 -2.72 3.67 -14.20
N MET A 360 -1.97 3.23 -15.22
CA MET A 360 -0.53 3.38 -15.31
C MET A 360 -0.15 4.18 -16.55
N ILE A 361 0.44 5.36 -16.36
CA ILE A 361 0.79 6.26 -17.45
C ILE A 361 2.24 6.71 -17.31
N ASN A 362 3.08 6.49 -18.33
CA ASN A 362 4.47 6.94 -18.25
C ASN A 362 4.56 8.48 -18.21
N ASN A 363 3.93 9.18 -19.17
CA ASN A 363 3.89 10.64 -19.23
C ASN A 363 2.45 11.18 -19.15
N LEU A 364 2.04 11.60 -17.96
CA LEU A 364 0.72 12.15 -17.71
C LEU A 364 0.72 13.65 -17.99
N THR A 365 -0.04 14.06 -19.01
CA THR A 365 -0.11 15.47 -19.41
C THR A 365 -1.06 16.26 -18.52
N ASN A 366 -2.21 15.68 -18.15
CA ASN A 366 -3.18 16.29 -17.26
C ASN A 366 -4.06 15.20 -16.62
N ILE A 367 -4.43 15.40 -15.36
CA ILE A 367 -5.63 14.80 -14.79
C ILE A 367 -6.45 15.88 -14.10
N GLY A 368 -7.64 16.16 -14.65
CA GLY A 368 -8.61 17.06 -14.05
C GLY A 368 -9.79 16.28 -13.51
N THR A 369 -10.01 16.31 -12.20
CA THR A 369 -11.20 15.71 -11.58
C THR A 369 -12.11 16.77 -10.97
N GLY A 370 -13.43 16.63 -11.21
CA GLY A 370 -14.46 17.47 -10.62
C GLY A 370 -15.59 16.62 -10.04
N SER A 371 -15.62 16.50 -8.71
CA SER A 371 -16.64 15.76 -7.93
C SER A 371 -16.81 14.26 -8.26
N SER A 372 -15.77 13.63 -8.78
CA SER A 372 -15.72 12.23 -9.20
C SER A 372 -14.80 11.36 -8.33
N SER A 373 -14.91 10.03 -8.40
CA SER A 373 -14.07 9.11 -7.63
C SER A 373 -13.33 8.10 -8.51
N ILE A 374 -12.04 7.90 -8.21
CA ILE A 374 -11.22 6.79 -8.71
C ILE A 374 -11.00 5.84 -7.53
N ASN A 375 -11.54 4.64 -7.61
CA ASN A 375 -11.43 3.58 -6.63
C ASN A 375 -10.49 2.49 -7.19
N GLY A 376 -9.25 2.47 -6.73
CA GLY A 376 -8.17 1.67 -7.28
C GLY A 376 -6.84 2.38 -7.09
N ALA A 377 -6.08 2.57 -8.17
CA ALA A 377 -4.81 3.28 -8.10
C ALA A 377 -4.44 4.02 -9.39
N LEU A 378 -3.69 5.11 -9.23
CA LEU A 378 -3.12 5.89 -10.32
C LEU A 378 -1.60 5.97 -10.15
N TYR A 379 -0.86 5.61 -11.20
CA TYR A 379 0.60 5.63 -11.23
C TYR A 379 1.11 6.43 -12.43
N ALA A 380 2.01 7.38 -12.20
CA ALA A 380 2.67 8.12 -13.28
C ALA A 380 4.18 8.34 -13.07
N ASN A 381 4.99 8.15 -14.12
CA ASN A 381 6.43 8.44 -14.06
C ASN A 381 6.68 9.94 -14.08
N THR A 382 6.14 10.62 -15.08
CA THR A 382 6.21 12.07 -15.19
C THR A 382 4.80 12.65 -15.26
N VAL A 383 4.59 13.75 -14.56
CA VAL A 383 3.42 14.61 -14.72
C VAL A 383 3.90 15.97 -15.22
N SER A 384 3.24 16.52 -16.25
CA SER A 384 3.58 17.85 -16.77
C SER A 384 3.60 18.88 -15.65
N ALA A 385 4.71 19.62 -15.52
CA ALA A 385 4.89 20.64 -14.49
C ALA A 385 3.85 21.78 -14.57
N SER A 386 3.30 22.04 -15.76
CA SER A 386 2.26 23.07 -15.97
C SER A 386 0.83 22.57 -15.71
N ASN A 387 0.61 21.25 -15.78
CA ASN A 387 -0.72 20.64 -15.79
C ASN A 387 -0.73 19.41 -14.85
N GLY A 388 -0.17 19.58 -13.64
CA GLY A 388 -0.05 18.55 -12.61
C GLY A 388 -1.37 17.82 -12.30
N ILE A 389 -1.34 16.89 -11.35
CA ILE A 389 -2.57 16.24 -10.90
C ILE A 389 -3.45 17.27 -10.22
N SER A 390 -4.60 17.61 -10.81
CA SER A 390 -5.51 18.64 -10.30
C SER A 390 -6.82 18.02 -9.85
N LEU A 391 -6.97 17.90 -8.53
CA LEU A 391 -8.18 17.39 -7.90
C LEU A 391 -9.00 18.57 -7.37
N SER A 392 -10.25 18.69 -7.84
CA SER A 392 -11.14 19.80 -7.46
C SER A 392 -12.54 19.32 -7.05
N GLY A 393 -13.32 20.22 -6.45
CA GLY A 393 -14.66 19.91 -5.94
C GLY A 393 -14.62 18.84 -4.85
N SER A 394 -15.50 17.85 -4.92
CA SER A 394 -15.55 16.71 -3.99
C SER A 394 -14.90 15.44 -4.56
N SER A 395 -13.85 15.59 -5.36
CA SER A 395 -13.23 14.44 -6.04
C SER A 395 -12.36 13.58 -5.10
N SER A 396 -12.22 12.30 -5.41
CA SER A 396 -11.39 11.40 -4.59
C SER A 396 -10.61 10.36 -5.38
N ILE A 397 -9.40 10.03 -4.92
CA ILE A 397 -8.69 8.81 -5.30
C ILE A 397 -8.60 7.94 -4.05
N ASN A 398 -9.15 6.73 -4.11
CA ASN A 398 -9.30 5.83 -2.97
C ASN A 398 -8.65 4.50 -3.29
N PHE A 399 -7.83 4.00 -2.36
CA PHE A 399 -7.40 2.62 -2.39
C PHE A 399 -8.64 1.73 -2.33
N ASN A 400 -8.69 0.72 -3.21
CA ASN A 400 -9.73 -0.29 -3.14
C ASN A 400 -9.09 -1.67 -3.34
N TYR A 401 -9.04 -2.43 -2.25
CA TYR A 401 -8.33 -3.70 -2.20
C TYR A 401 -8.98 -4.75 -3.11
N PRO A 402 -10.32 -4.96 -3.13
CA PRO A 402 -10.96 -5.91 -4.04
C PRO A 402 -10.69 -5.58 -5.50
N VAL A 403 -10.79 -4.30 -5.90
CA VAL A 403 -10.53 -3.87 -7.28
C VAL A 403 -9.10 -4.22 -7.68
N LEU A 404 -8.11 -3.83 -6.89
CA LEU A 404 -6.71 -4.03 -7.24
C LEU A 404 -6.32 -5.51 -7.14
N SER A 405 -6.84 -6.24 -6.16
CA SER A 405 -6.63 -7.69 -6.02
C SER A 405 -7.21 -8.47 -7.19
N GLN A 406 -8.39 -8.08 -7.67
CA GLN A 406 -9.00 -8.67 -8.86
C GLN A 406 -8.18 -8.36 -10.11
N ILE A 407 -7.64 -7.15 -10.25
CA ILE A 407 -6.74 -6.81 -11.36
C ILE A 407 -5.47 -7.67 -11.31
N ALA A 408 -4.83 -7.78 -10.14
CA ALA A 408 -3.63 -8.59 -9.97
C ALA A 408 -3.89 -10.09 -10.20
N SER A 409 -5.06 -10.61 -9.82
CA SER A 409 -5.42 -12.01 -10.05
C SER A 409 -5.80 -12.31 -11.50
N ASN A 410 -6.38 -11.35 -12.23
CA ASN A 410 -6.67 -11.48 -13.66
C ASN A 410 -5.39 -11.46 -14.50
N TYR A 411 -4.34 -10.76 -14.04
CA TYR A 411 -3.06 -10.62 -14.75
C TYR A 411 -1.84 -10.88 -13.84
N PRO A 412 -1.69 -12.10 -13.31
CA PRO A 412 -0.69 -12.42 -12.27
C PRO A 412 0.76 -12.36 -12.76
N ASN A 413 0.98 -12.48 -14.07
CA ASN A 413 2.31 -12.34 -14.67
C ASN A 413 2.71 -10.87 -14.87
N LEU A 414 1.73 -9.95 -14.91
CA LEU A 414 1.97 -8.52 -15.10
C LEU A 414 2.13 -7.79 -13.77
N PHE A 415 1.20 -8.01 -12.84
CA PHE A 415 1.15 -7.26 -11.59
C PHE A 415 1.65 -8.07 -10.41
N LYS A 416 2.31 -7.39 -9.47
CA LYS A 416 2.58 -7.94 -8.16
C LYS A 416 1.25 -8.21 -7.44
N PRO A 417 1.17 -9.20 -6.54
CA PRO A 417 -0.02 -9.37 -5.71
C PRO A 417 -0.25 -8.11 -4.84
N VAL A 418 -1.52 -7.76 -4.64
CA VAL A 418 -1.91 -6.70 -3.71
C VAL A 418 -1.99 -7.31 -2.32
N ASN A 419 -1.28 -6.70 -1.37
CA ASN A 419 -1.37 -7.10 0.03
C ASN A 419 -2.25 -6.09 0.76
N CYS A 420 -3.17 -6.60 1.57
CA CYS A 420 -4.02 -5.84 2.46
C CYS A 420 -3.63 -6.11 3.90
N TYR A 421 -3.47 -5.05 4.68
CA TYR A 421 -3.47 -5.14 6.14
C TYR A 421 -4.89 -4.93 6.60
N GLY A 422 -5.60 -6.01 6.88
CA GLY A 422 -6.83 -5.93 7.66
C GLY A 422 -6.47 -5.61 9.11
N ASN A 423 -7.25 -4.75 9.77
CA ASN A 423 -7.24 -4.62 11.24
C ASN A 423 -7.73 -5.89 11.97
N GLY A 424 -7.79 -7.04 11.28
CA GLY A 424 -8.25 -8.33 11.79
C GLY A 424 -7.23 -9.09 12.64
N THR A 425 -5.98 -8.62 12.71
CA THR A 425 -5.08 -8.93 13.82
C THR A 425 -4.07 -7.78 13.99
N GLN A 426 -4.51 -6.65 14.55
CA GLN A 426 -3.88 -6.36 15.83
C GLN A 426 -4.22 -7.58 16.69
N GLN A 427 -3.37 -8.62 16.67
CA GLN A 427 -3.23 -9.38 17.88
C GLN A 427 -2.73 -8.34 18.87
N SER A 428 -3.68 -7.75 19.58
CA SER A 428 -3.46 -7.46 20.97
C SER A 428 -2.81 -8.71 21.53
N MET A 429 -1.48 -8.73 21.59
CA MET A 429 -0.82 -9.39 22.70
C MET A 429 -1.08 -8.53 23.94
N LEU A 430 -2.38 -8.39 24.27
CA LEU A 430 -2.89 -8.41 25.62
C LEU A 430 -2.62 -9.82 26.12
N ASN A 431 -1.35 -10.06 26.42
CA ASN A 431 -0.85 -10.87 27.51
C ASN A 431 0.67 -10.82 27.37
N ALA A 432 1.27 -9.99 28.23
CA ALA A 432 2.60 -10.28 28.74
C ALA A 432 2.59 -11.76 29.18
N VAL A 433 3.22 -12.63 28.40
CA VAL A 433 3.56 -13.96 28.88
C VAL A 433 4.89 -13.80 29.60
N THR A 434 4.80 -13.40 30.87
CA THR A 434 5.86 -13.67 31.82
C THR A 434 5.82 -15.19 32.08
N LEU A 435 6.76 -15.95 31.49
CA LEU A 435 7.04 -17.29 31.98
C LEU A 435 7.82 -17.13 33.30
N TYR A 436 7.25 -17.63 34.39
CA TYR A 436 7.89 -17.72 35.71
C TYR A 436 9.00 -18.75 35.74
#